data_AF-A0A672IWM5-F1
#
_entry.id   AF-A0A672IWM5-F1
#
_cell.length_a   1.000
_cell.length_b   1.000
_cell.length_c   1.000
_cell.angle_alpha   90.00
_cell.angle_beta   90.00
_cell.angle_gamma   90.00
#
_symmetry.space_group_name_H-M   'P 1'
#
loop_
_entity.id
_entity.type
_entity.pdbx_description
1 polymer ?
#
loop_
_entity_poly.entity_id
_entity_poly.type
_entity_poly.pdbx_seq_one_letter_code
_entity_poly.pdbx_strand_id
1 'polypeptide(L)'
;MSDTQQAMALLLNVFDKYARKEGDSDTLTKQELKDLLQTELGELLGKANDKAAVDKIFKELDRNADNTVDFQEFANLVTALTVMCHEFIKSSK
;
A
#
# COMPACT_ATOMS: atom_id res chain seq x y z
N MET A 1 -10.16 20.05 9.76
CA MET A 1 -10.28 19.02 8.71
C MET A 1 -11.22 17.96 9.23
N SER A 2 -12.05 17.35 8.38
CA SER A 2 -12.81 16.16 8.78
C SER A 2 -11.88 14.95 8.93
N ASP A 3 -12.31 13.94 9.69
CA ASP A 3 -11.54 12.70 9.89
C ASP A 3 -11.17 12.05 8.54
N THR A 4 -12.07 12.12 7.56
CA THR A 4 -11.83 11.64 6.19
C THR A 4 -10.70 12.41 5.50
N GLN A 5 -10.71 13.75 5.59
CA GLN A 5 -9.63 14.58 5.03
C GLN A 5 -8.29 14.29 5.71
N GLN A 6 -8.31 14.05 7.03
CA GLN A 6 -7.11 13.70 7.77
C GLN A 6 -6.57 12.33 7.37
N ALA A 7 -7.43 11.32 7.18
CA ALA A 7 -7.02 10.01 6.68
C ALA A 7 -6.41 10.10 5.27
N MET A 8 -7.01 10.87 4.37
CA MET A 8 -6.46 11.11 3.03
C MET A 8 -5.07 11.77 3.10
N ALA A 9 -4.91 12.79 3.94
CA ALA A 9 -3.63 13.46 4.14
C ALA A 9 -2.57 12.50 4.71
N LEU A 10 -2.95 11.61 5.63
CA LEU A 10 -2.04 10.59 6.17
C LEU A 10 -1.60 9.59 5.10
N LEU A 11 -2.52 9.13 4.24
CA LEU A 11 -2.18 8.21 3.14
C LEU A 11 -1.21 8.85 2.15
N LEU A 12 -1.44 10.10 1.77
CA LEU A 12 -0.52 10.87 0.92
C LEU A 12 0.84 11.02 1.57
N ASN A 13 0.88 11.38 2.86
CA ASN A 13 2.13 11.60 3.57
C ASN A 13 2.93 10.29 3.75
N VAL A 14 2.24 9.16 3.94
CA VAL A 14 2.86 7.84 3.93
C VAL A 14 3.45 7.55 2.55
N PHE A 15 2.67 7.69 1.47
CA PHE A 15 3.14 7.46 0.12
C PHE A 15 4.39 8.30 -0.21
N ASP A 16 4.32 9.62 -0.02
CA ASP A 16 5.44 10.56 -0.26
C ASP A 16 6.68 10.20 0.57
N LYS A 17 6.50 9.76 1.81
CA LYS A 17 7.61 9.37 2.69
C LYS A 17 8.37 8.17 2.15
N TYR A 18 7.68 7.22 1.51
CA TYR A 18 8.33 6.03 0.94
C TYR A 18 8.81 6.26 -0.49
N ALA A 19 8.08 7.00 -1.34
CA ALA A 19 8.42 7.27 -2.75
C ALA A 19 9.62 8.21 -2.91
N ARG A 20 9.92 9.04 -1.90
CA ARG A 20 11.09 9.93 -1.92
C ARG A 20 12.40 9.25 -1.50
N LYS A 21 12.41 7.95 -1.22
CA LYS A 21 13.61 7.27 -0.74
C LYS A 21 14.59 6.95 -1.88
N GLU A 22 14.09 6.51 -3.02
CA GLU A 22 14.88 6.08 -4.18
C GLU A 22 14.17 6.39 -5.51
N GLY A 23 14.77 7.23 -6.35
CA GLY A 23 14.29 7.46 -7.71
C GLY A 23 13.33 8.63 -7.83
N ASP A 24 12.12 8.37 -8.33
CA ASP A 24 11.11 9.38 -8.67
C ASP A 24 10.16 9.60 -7.48
N SER A 25 9.97 10.85 -7.07
CA SER A 25 9.17 11.21 -5.90
C SER A 25 7.68 10.91 -6.04
N ASP A 26 7.22 10.62 -7.25
CA ASP A 26 5.80 10.37 -7.55
C ASP A 26 5.45 8.87 -7.64
N THR A 27 6.44 7.97 -7.52
CA THR A 27 6.23 6.52 -7.65
C THR A 27 6.98 5.72 -6.60
N LEU A 28 6.45 4.56 -6.22
CA LEU A 28 7.14 3.60 -5.36
C LEU A 28 7.82 2.54 -6.21
N THR A 29 9.12 2.40 -6.04
CA THR A 29 9.84 1.23 -6.53
C THR A 29 9.43 -0.02 -5.77
N LYS A 30 9.76 -1.20 -6.31
CA LYS A 30 9.53 -2.48 -5.66
C LYS A 30 10.15 -2.57 -4.26
N GLN A 31 11.29 -1.93 -4.02
CA GLN A 31 11.94 -1.91 -2.70
C GLN A 31 11.19 -1.01 -1.72
N GLU A 32 10.77 0.17 -2.15
CA GLU A 32 10.02 1.11 -1.32
C GLU A 32 8.63 0.59 -0.96
N LEU A 33 7.92 -0.02 -1.94
CA LEU A 33 6.65 -0.67 -1.68
C LEU A 33 6.84 -1.78 -0.64
N LYS A 34 7.87 -2.61 -0.77
CA LYS A 34 8.15 -3.66 0.20
C LYS A 34 8.33 -3.08 1.61
N ASP A 35 9.14 -2.04 1.75
CA ASP A 35 9.36 -1.36 3.04
C ASP A 35 8.04 -0.82 3.62
N LEU A 36 7.21 -0.18 2.80
CA LEU A 36 5.90 0.33 3.19
C LEU A 36 5.00 -0.80 3.67
N LEU A 37 4.86 -1.87 2.89
CA LEU A 37 4.02 -3.02 3.23
C LEU A 37 4.47 -3.68 4.54
N GLN A 38 5.78 -3.76 4.76
CA GLN A 38 6.33 -4.37 5.97
C GLN A 38 6.16 -3.48 7.21
N THR A 39 6.31 -2.17 7.06
CA THR A 39 6.28 -1.21 8.18
C THR A 39 4.85 -0.83 8.55
N GLU A 40 4.02 -0.47 7.56
CA GLU A 40 2.68 0.07 7.79
C GLU A 40 1.60 -1.04 7.78
N LEU A 41 1.79 -2.08 6.97
CA LEU A 41 0.79 -3.13 6.73
C LEU A 41 1.24 -4.52 7.21
N GLY A 42 2.37 -4.61 7.92
CA GLY A 42 2.97 -5.90 8.32
C GLY A 42 2.09 -6.71 9.27
N GLU A 43 1.38 -6.03 10.18
CA GLU A 43 0.40 -6.66 11.08
C GLU A 43 -0.86 -7.11 10.33
N LEU A 44 -1.31 -6.32 9.36
CA LEU A 44 -2.52 -6.60 8.58
C LEU A 44 -2.32 -7.76 7.60
N LEU A 45 -1.17 -7.77 6.92
CA LEU A 45 -0.84 -8.75 5.89
C LEU A 45 -0.26 -10.06 6.47
N GLY A 46 -0.16 -10.19 7.80
CA GLY A 46 0.19 -11.43 8.48
C GLY A 46 1.44 -12.09 7.90
N LYS A 47 2.63 -11.56 8.21
CA LYS A 47 3.92 -12.00 7.64
C LYS A 47 4.04 -11.73 6.13
N ALA A 48 3.82 -10.48 5.69
CA ALA A 48 4.36 -9.97 4.42
C ALA A 48 5.91 -9.94 4.33
N ASN A 49 6.59 -10.71 5.18
CA ASN A 49 8.02 -10.99 5.08
C ASN A 49 8.33 -12.03 3.99
N ASP A 50 7.32 -12.73 3.47
CA ASP A 50 7.52 -13.62 2.35
C ASP A 50 7.73 -12.81 1.07
N LYS A 51 8.95 -12.90 0.52
CA LYS A 51 9.35 -12.21 -0.70
C LYS A 51 8.41 -12.57 -1.87
N ALA A 52 7.85 -13.78 -1.87
CA ALA A 52 6.90 -14.21 -2.90
C ALA A 52 5.54 -13.50 -2.76
N ALA A 53 5.08 -13.25 -1.53
CA ALA A 53 3.83 -12.52 -1.28
C ALA A 53 3.95 -11.06 -1.70
N VAL A 54 5.06 -10.40 -1.33
CA VAL A 54 5.35 -9.03 -1.76
C VAL A 54 5.46 -8.93 -3.28
N ASP A 55 6.17 -9.87 -3.91
CA ASP A 55 6.29 -9.91 -5.38
C ASP A 55 4.93 -10.08 -6.07
N LYS A 56 4.03 -10.88 -5.47
CA LYS A 56 2.68 -11.07 -5.99
C LYS A 56 1.85 -9.79 -5.83
N ILE A 57 1.87 -9.16 -4.65
CA ILE A 57 1.16 -7.91 -4.38
C ILE A 57 1.68 -6.80 -5.32
N PHE A 58 3.00 -6.68 -5.46
CA PHE A 58 3.62 -5.74 -6.39
C PHE A 58 3.11 -5.94 -7.81
N LYS A 59 3.10 -7.18 -8.32
CA LYS A 59 2.57 -7.49 -9.67
C LYS A 59 1.06 -7.26 -9.82
N GLU A 60 0.29 -7.42 -8.74
CA GLU A 60 -1.15 -7.13 -8.76
C GLU A 60 -1.43 -5.61 -8.75
N LEU A 61 -0.48 -4.82 -8.24
CA LEU A 61 -0.56 -3.37 -8.16
C LEU A 61 -0.03 -2.68 -9.41
N ASP A 62 1.15 -3.09 -9.88
CA ASP A 62 1.81 -2.65 -11.13
C ASP A 62 1.02 -3.16 -12.34
N ARG A 63 -0.14 -2.55 -12.59
CA ARG A 63 -1.06 -2.97 -13.65
C ARG A 63 -0.64 -2.45 -15.01
N ASN A 64 0.07 -1.32 -15.02
CA ASN A 64 0.64 -0.74 -16.23
C ASN A 64 1.97 -1.41 -16.63
N ALA A 65 2.52 -2.29 -15.79
CA ALA A 65 3.77 -3.03 -15.99
C ALA A 65 4.99 -2.11 -16.18
N ASP A 66 4.99 -0.94 -15.53
CA ASP A 66 6.09 0.02 -15.58
C ASP A 66 7.18 -0.27 -14.53
N ASN A 67 7.00 -1.32 -13.71
CA ASN A 67 7.88 -1.71 -12.60
C ASN A 67 7.98 -0.65 -11.48
N THR A 68 6.99 0.22 -11.38
CA THR A 68 6.77 1.15 -10.29
C THR A 68 5.32 1.08 -9.84
N VAL A 69 5.00 1.71 -8.71
CA VAL A 69 3.63 1.80 -8.20
C VAL A 69 3.29 3.26 -7.98
N ASP A 70 2.35 3.78 -8.75
CA ASP A 70 1.88 5.16 -8.60
C ASP A 70 0.91 5.31 -7.41
N PHE A 71 0.56 6.55 -7.07
CA PHE A 71 -0.38 6.81 -5.97
C PHE A 71 -1.76 6.17 -6.20
N GLN A 72 -2.21 6.08 -7.45
CA GLN A 72 -3.51 5.50 -7.79
C GLN A 72 -3.51 3.98 -7.54
N GLU A 73 -2.44 3.29 -7.94
CA GLU A 73 -2.24 1.87 -7.68
C GLU A 73 -2.12 1.60 -6.18
N PHE A 74 -1.38 2.43 -5.44
CA PHE A 74 -1.32 2.38 -3.99
C PHE A 74 -2.69 2.59 -3.33
N ALA A 75 -3.45 3.61 -3.73
CA ALA A 75 -4.78 3.88 -3.19
C ALA A 75 -5.77 2.73 -3.46
N ASN A 76 -5.65 2.06 -4.60
CA ASN A 76 -6.42 0.87 -4.92
C ASN A 76 -6.11 -0.28 -3.95
N LEU A 77 -4.84 -0.50 -3.58
CA LEU A 77 -4.45 -1.48 -2.56
C LEU A 77 -5.15 -1.18 -1.23
N VAL A 78 -4.98 0.05 -0.73
CA VAL A 78 -5.49 0.46 0.57
C VAL A 78 -7.01 0.32 0.60
N THR A 79 -7.68 0.67 -0.50
CA THR A 79 -9.12 0.49 -0.66
C THR A 79 -9.49 -0.99 -0.60
N ALA A 80 -8.80 -1.86 -1.35
CA ALA A 80 -9.06 -3.30 -1.35
C ALA A 80 -8.86 -3.93 0.04
N LEU A 81 -7.78 -3.55 0.74
CA LEU A 81 -7.51 -3.98 2.11
C LEU A 81 -8.59 -3.47 3.08
N THR A 82 -9.01 -2.21 2.95
CA THR A 82 -10.06 -1.63 3.78
C THR A 82 -11.39 -2.37 3.59
N VAL A 83 -11.76 -2.70 2.35
CA VAL A 83 -12.96 -3.50 2.05
C VAL A 83 -12.83 -4.91 2.61
N MET A 84 -11.67 -5.55 2.45
CA MET A 84 -11.42 -6.89 3.01
C MET A 84 -11.51 -6.89 4.54
N CYS A 85 -10.95 -5.89 5.21
CA CYS A 85 -11.05 -5.72 6.66
C CYS A 85 -12.50 -5.46 7.09
N HIS A 86 -13.23 -4.63 6.35
CA HIS A 86 -14.63 -4.35 6.63
C HIS A 86 -15.47 -5.63 6.52
N GLU A 87 -15.30 -6.44 5.48
CA GLU A 87 -15.97 -7.74 5.35
C GLU A 87 -15.56 -8.73 6.45
N PHE A 88 -14.26 -8.79 6.81
CA PHE A 88 -13.77 -9.66 7.88
C PHE A 88 -14.36 -9.29 9.25
N ILE A 89 -14.40 -8.00 9.57
CA ILE A 89 -14.99 -7.48 10.81
C ILE A 89 -16.51 -7.72 10.83
N LYS A 90 -17.17 -7.55 9.68
CA LYS A 90 -18.61 -7.73 9.55
C LYS A 90 -19.03 -9.21 9.60
N SER A 91 -18.19 -10.12 9.10
CA SER A 91 -18.43 -11.57 9.12
C SER A 91 -18.02 -12.24 10.44
N SER A 92 -17.28 -11.55 11.31
CA SER A 92 -16.88 -12.03 12.65
C SER A 92 -17.84 -11.55 13.77
N LYS A 93 -18.97 -10.93 13.39
CA LYS A 93 -20.12 -10.62 14.25
C LYS A 93 -21.26 -11.61 14.00
#